data_AF-A0A7C3CGZ5-F1
#
_entry.id   AF-A0A7C3CGZ5-F1
#
_cell.length_a   1.000
_cell.length_b   1.000
_cell.length_c   1.000
_cell.angle_alpha   90.00
_cell.angle_beta   90.00
_cell.angle_gamma   90.00
#
_symmetry.space_group_name_H-M   'P 1'
#
loop_
_entity.id
_entity.type
_entity.pdbx_description
1 polymer ?
#
loop_
_entity_poly.entity_id
_entity_poly.type
_entity_poly.pdbx_seq_one_letter_code
_entity_poly.pdbx_strand_id
1 'polypeptide(L)'
;LNHLDKPFQQVQIGGITCDSDDVYPPKPSHSPLYLPVETEDLYIGFFSIGAYQEMLGGVGGSKHCVLPEANELIIDKDTQGNYTYQLLSGQNPAAVLRNLGYNI
;
A
#
# COMPACT_ATOMS: atom_id res chain seq x y z
N LEU A 1 17.15 0.49 8.64
CA LEU A 1 15.77 0.78 8.20
C LEU A 1 15.00 -0.50 7.95
N ASN A 2 15.40 -1.33 6.97
CA ASN A 2 14.67 -2.57 6.64
C ASN A 2 15.33 -3.87 7.13
N HIS A 3 16.34 -3.78 8.00
CA HIS A 3 16.89 -4.94 8.74
C HIS A 3 17.30 -6.13 7.86
N LEU A 4 17.84 -5.86 6.67
CA LEU A 4 18.28 -6.87 5.70
C LEU A 4 19.46 -7.72 6.21
N ASP A 5 20.06 -7.32 7.32
CA ASP A 5 21.12 -8.02 8.07
C ASP A 5 20.57 -9.03 9.09
N LYS A 6 19.26 -9.10 9.31
CA LYS A 6 18.62 -10.01 10.27
C LYS A 6 18.25 -11.36 9.64
N PRO A 7 17.97 -12.40 10.45
CA PRO A 7 17.53 -13.69 9.93
C PRO A 7 16.23 -13.57 9.13
N PHE A 8 16.20 -14.24 7.98
CA PHE A 8 15.03 -14.33 7.11
C PHE A 8 14.26 -15.61 7.40
N GLN A 9 12.94 -15.53 7.38
CA GLN A 9 12.06 -16.69 7.41
C GLN A 9 11.07 -16.64 6.26
N GLN A 10 10.59 -17.81 5.86
CA GLN A 10 9.47 -17.89 4.93
C GLN A 10 8.22 -17.39 5.64
N VAL A 11 7.53 -16.43 5.03
CA VAL A 11 6.36 -15.77 5.60
C VAL A 11 5.24 -15.65 4.58
N GLN A 12 4.03 -15.40 5.08
CA GLN A 12 2.91 -14.88 4.32
C GLN A 12 2.46 -13.58 4.98
N ILE A 13 2.28 -12.53 4.19
CA ILE A 13 1.74 -11.25 4.66
C ILE A 13 0.22 -11.32 4.55
N GLY A 14 -0.50 -10.99 5.61
CA GLY A 14 -1.93 -10.67 5.54
C GLY A 14 -2.11 -9.16 5.43
N GLY A 15 -3.04 -8.71 4.58
CA GLY A 15 -3.46 -7.32 4.59
C GLY A 15 -4.40 -7.02 5.77
N ILE A 16 -4.83 -5.77 5.85
CA ILE A 16 -5.63 -5.27 6.99
C ILE A 16 -7.13 -5.42 6.79
N THR A 17 -7.56 -6.03 5.69
CA THR A 17 -8.98 -6.26 5.42
C THR A 17 -9.51 -7.44 6.22
N CYS A 18 -10.85 -7.59 6.24
CA CYS A 18 -11.49 -8.75 6.84
C CYS A 18 -11.60 -9.95 5.87
N ASP A 19 -11.02 -9.86 4.67
CA ASP A 19 -11.08 -10.90 3.65
C ASP A 19 -9.94 -11.91 3.82
N SER A 20 -10.28 -13.20 3.77
CA SER A 20 -9.29 -14.28 3.82
C SER A 20 -8.41 -14.34 2.57
N ASP A 21 -8.80 -13.69 1.47
CA ASP A 21 -8.06 -13.63 0.21
C ASP A 21 -7.01 -12.50 0.18
N ASP A 22 -7.01 -11.60 1.16
CA ASP A 22 -6.05 -10.49 1.28
C ASP A 22 -4.72 -10.98 1.87
N VAL A 23 -4.02 -11.82 1.11
CA VAL A 23 -2.76 -12.44 1.50
C VAL A 23 -1.72 -12.40 0.38
N TYR A 24 -0.45 -12.22 0.76
CA TYR A 24 0.70 -12.13 -0.15
C TYR A 24 1.83 -13.09 0.28
N PRO A 25 2.39 -13.88 -0.66
CA PRO A 25 1.94 -14.07 -2.03
C PRO A 25 0.49 -14.62 -2.08
N PRO A 26 -0.24 -14.38 -3.18
CA PRO A 26 -1.60 -14.90 -3.34
C PRO A 26 -1.63 -16.42 -3.14
N LYS A 27 -2.71 -16.96 -2.58
CA LYS A 27 -2.85 -18.41 -2.29
C LYS A 27 -2.44 -19.35 -3.45
N PRO A 28 -2.72 -19.03 -4.74
CA PRO A 28 -2.30 -19.87 -5.85
C PRO A 28 -0.80 -19.76 -6.20
N SER A 29 -0.08 -18.77 -5.66
CA SER A 29 1.33 -18.56 -5.94
C SER A 29 2.18 -19.64 -5.27
N HIS A 30 3.07 -20.26 -6.05
CA HIS A 30 4.06 -21.21 -5.56
C HIS A 30 5.39 -20.54 -5.16
N SER A 31 5.53 -19.23 -5.38
CA SER A 31 6.75 -18.50 -5.05
C SER A 31 6.79 -18.20 -3.55
N PRO A 32 7.81 -18.67 -2.81
CA PRO A 32 7.95 -18.35 -1.40
C PRO A 32 8.35 -16.87 -1.22
N LEU A 33 7.84 -16.24 -0.17
CA LEU A 33 8.27 -14.92 0.28
C LEU A 33 9.12 -15.07 1.54
N TYR A 34 10.28 -14.43 1.56
CA TYR A 34 11.17 -14.39 2.71
C TYR A 34 11.34 -12.95 3.20
N LEU A 35 11.14 -12.71 4.48
CA LEU A 35 11.36 -11.41 5.12
C LEU A 35 12.20 -11.56 6.39
N PRO A 36 12.91 -10.51 6.80
CA PRO A 36 13.49 -10.40 8.15
C PRO A 36 12.43 -10.55 9.23
N VAL A 37 12.71 -11.28 10.32
CA VAL A 37 11.72 -11.53 11.41
C VAL A 37 12.09 -10.97 12.78
N GLU A 38 13.36 -10.69 13.05
CA GLU A 38 13.83 -10.09 14.31
C GLU A 38 13.92 -8.57 14.18
N THR A 39 12.79 -7.94 13.88
CA THR A 39 12.74 -6.54 13.47
C THR A 39 11.58 -5.78 14.09
N GLU A 40 11.79 -4.50 14.33
CA GLU A 40 10.73 -3.51 14.58
C GLU A 40 10.61 -2.63 13.34
N ASP A 41 9.39 -2.35 12.88
CA ASP A 41 9.07 -1.57 11.68
C ASP A 41 9.72 -2.09 10.37
N LEU A 42 8.90 -2.68 9.49
CA LEU A 42 9.32 -3.16 8.18
C LEU A 42 8.57 -2.42 7.06
N TYR A 43 9.31 -1.76 6.17
CA TYR A 43 8.72 -1.09 5.01
C TYR A 43 8.69 -2.02 3.81
N ILE A 44 7.51 -2.33 3.30
CA ILE A 44 7.31 -3.26 2.18
C ILE A 44 6.98 -2.47 0.91
N GLY A 45 7.71 -2.77 -0.17
CA GLY A 45 7.49 -2.16 -1.48
C GLY A 45 6.78 -3.14 -2.42
N PHE A 46 5.67 -2.70 -2.99
CA PHE A 46 5.03 -3.36 -4.12
C PHE A 46 5.43 -2.62 -5.39
N PHE A 47 6.06 -3.32 -6.33
CA PHE A 47 6.61 -2.73 -7.56
C PHE A 47 5.78 -3.15 -8.77
N SER A 48 5.95 -2.43 -9.87
CA SER A 48 5.21 -2.66 -11.12
C SER A 48 3.69 -2.50 -10.98
N ILE A 49 3.26 -1.63 -10.05
CA ILE A 49 1.85 -1.32 -9.77
C ILE A 49 1.35 -0.03 -10.46
N GLY A 50 2.14 0.52 -11.39
CA GLY A 50 1.87 1.84 -11.98
C GLY A 50 0.78 1.87 -13.06
N ALA A 51 0.18 0.73 -13.40
CA ALA A 51 -0.79 0.63 -14.49
C ALA A 51 -2.03 -0.15 -14.07
N TYR A 52 -3.22 0.44 -14.22
CA TYR A 52 -4.53 -0.11 -13.84
C TYR A 52 -4.85 -0.21 -12.35
N GLN A 53 -3.88 -0.44 -11.45
CA GLN A 53 -4.17 -0.75 -10.05
C GLN A 53 -5.03 0.33 -9.37
N GLU A 54 -4.66 1.60 -9.55
CA GLU A 54 -5.39 2.72 -8.96
C GLU A 54 -6.78 2.88 -9.59
N MET A 55 -6.87 2.82 -10.92
CA MET A 55 -8.13 2.98 -11.64
C MET A 55 -9.13 1.85 -11.33
N LEU A 56 -8.65 0.60 -11.24
CA LEU A 56 -9.48 -0.55 -10.86
C LEU A 56 -9.85 -0.53 -9.38
N GLY A 57 -8.97 0.00 -8.52
CA GLY A 57 -9.25 0.23 -7.10
C GLY A 57 -10.23 1.36 -6.83
N GLY A 58 -10.50 2.21 -7.83
CA GLY A 58 -11.37 3.38 -7.75
C GLY A 58 -10.69 4.57 -7.08
N VAL A 59 -10.15 5.47 -7.90
CA VAL A 59 -9.56 6.76 -7.46
C VAL A 59 -10.62 7.57 -6.70
N GLY A 60 -10.31 7.95 -5.47
CA GLY A 60 -11.23 8.66 -4.58
C GLY A 60 -12.52 7.89 -4.26
N GLY A 61 -12.55 6.58 -4.51
CA GLY A 61 -13.71 5.70 -4.30
C GLY A 61 -13.86 5.20 -2.86
N SER A 62 -14.77 4.25 -2.67
CA SER A 62 -14.90 3.50 -1.41
C SER A 62 -14.35 2.09 -1.63
N LYS A 63 -13.23 1.77 -0.97
CA LYS A 63 -12.51 0.49 -1.15
C LYS A 63 -13.06 -0.58 -0.19
N HIS A 64 -12.59 -1.82 -0.36
CA HIS A 64 -12.96 -2.92 0.53
C HIS A 64 -12.69 -2.56 1.99
N CYS A 65 -13.58 -2.98 2.89
CA CYS A 65 -13.58 -2.57 4.31
C CYS A 65 -13.66 -1.06 4.56
N VAL A 66 -14.13 -0.25 3.58
CA VAL A 66 -14.23 1.22 3.71
C VAL A 66 -12.86 1.86 3.96
N LEU A 67 -11.79 1.20 3.48
CA LEU A 67 -10.43 1.71 3.64
C LEU A 67 -10.26 3.00 2.80
N PRO A 68 -9.69 4.06 3.39
CA PRO A 68 -9.39 5.26 2.64
C PRO A 68 -8.24 5.03 1.65
N GLU A 69 -8.27 5.77 0.56
CA GLU A 69 -7.10 5.94 -0.29
C GLU A 69 -5.90 6.51 0.48
N ALA A 70 -4.73 5.91 0.27
CA ALA A 70 -3.48 6.38 0.83
C ALA A 70 -3.04 7.70 0.17
N ASN A 71 -2.13 8.42 0.83
CA ASN A 71 -1.48 9.56 0.18
C ASN A 71 -0.54 9.08 -0.92
N GLU A 72 -0.44 9.87 -1.99
CA GLU A 72 0.55 9.70 -3.04
C GLU A 72 1.63 10.79 -2.92
N LEU A 73 2.87 10.42 -3.20
CA LEU A 73 4.00 11.35 -3.23
C LEU A 73 4.64 11.30 -4.61
N ILE A 74 4.52 12.40 -5.36
CA ILE A 74 5.26 12.58 -6.59
C ILE A 74 6.67 13.04 -6.22
N ILE A 75 7.66 12.27 -6.63
CA ILE A 75 9.08 12.56 -6.44
C ILE A 75 9.66 12.86 -7.82
N ASP A 76 10.19 14.07 -7.98
CA ASP A 76 10.79 14.52 -9.24
C ASP A 76 12.19 15.10 -8.99
N LYS A 77 12.90 15.47 -10.06
CA LYS A 77 14.19 16.16 -10.00
C LYS A 77 14.09 17.49 -10.75
N ASP A 78 14.52 18.56 -10.10
CA ASP A 78 14.62 19.87 -10.74
C ASP A 78 15.78 19.94 -11.75
N THR A 79 15.88 21.09 -12.44
CA THR A 79 16.95 21.35 -13.42
C THR A 79 18.38 21.30 -12.85
N GLN A 80 18.54 21.41 -11.53
CA GLN A 80 19.82 21.33 -10.83
C GLN A 80 20.08 19.93 -10.26
N GLY A 81 19.14 18.99 -10.43
CA GLY A 81 19.23 17.62 -9.94
C GLY A 81 18.78 17.44 -8.48
N ASN A 82 18.21 18.48 -7.84
CA ASN A 82 17.66 18.35 -6.49
C ASN A 82 16.30 17.66 -6.56
N TYR A 83 16.00 16.82 -5.56
CA TYR A 83 14.70 16.19 -5.45
C TYR A 83 13.64 17.22 -5.05
N THR A 84 12.50 17.18 -5.74
CA THR A 84 11.28 17.89 -5.39
C THR A 84 10.20 16.89 -5.01
N TYR A 85 9.29 17.31 -4.13
CA TYR A 85 8.28 16.45 -3.56
C TYR A 85 6.92 17.15 -3.61
N GLN A 86 5.93 16.48 -4.19
CA GLN A 86 4.54 16.93 -4.18
C GLN A 86 3.68 15.86 -3.53
N LEU A 87 3.04 16.22 -2.42
CA LEU A 87 2.09 15.35 -1.71
C LEU A 87 0.69 15.54 -2.32
N LEU A 88 0.11 14.44 -2.79
CA LEU A 88 -1.30 14.34 -3.12
C LEU A 88 -1.99 13.66 -1.95
N SER A 89 -2.86 14.40 -1.27
CA SER A 89 -3.57 13.87 -0.10
C SER A 89 -4.55 12.78 -0.52
N GLY A 90 -4.50 11.65 0.18
CA GLY A 90 -5.47 10.58 0.07
C GLY A 90 -6.80 10.96 0.74
N GLN A 91 -7.56 9.94 1.12
CA GLN A 91 -8.87 10.14 1.76
C GLN A 91 -8.79 10.09 3.28
N ASN A 92 -9.65 10.86 3.93
CA ASN A 92 -10.00 10.63 5.33
C ASN A 92 -11.28 9.78 5.43
N PRO A 93 -11.56 9.13 6.57
CA PRO A 93 -12.76 8.31 6.74
C PRO A 93 -14.08 9.04 6.43
N ALA A 94 -14.15 10.33 6.73
CA ALA A 94 -15.36 11.12 6.43
C ALA A 94 -15.59 11.28 4.91
N ALA A 95 -14.54 11.40 4.10
CA ALA A 95 -14.66 11.42 2.66
C ALA A 95 -15.21 10.09 2.11
N VAL A 96 -14.71 8.96 2.63
CA VAL A 96 -15.18 7.62 2.23
C VAL A 96 -16.66 7.42 2.59
N LEU A 97 -17.08 7.89 3.76
CA LEU A 97 -18.47 7.83 4.19
C LEU A 97 -19.39 8.77 3.39
N ARG A 98 -18.91 9.95 2.97
CA ARG A 98 -19.66 10.82 2.06
C ARG A 98 -19.90 10.16 0.70
N ASN A 99 -18.94 9.40 0.17
CA ASN A 99 -19.14 8.60 -1.06
C ASN A 99 -20.28 7.57 -0.91
N LEU A 100 -20.52 7.09 0.31
CA LEU A 100 -21.61 6.17 0.63
C LEU A 100 -22.94 6.90 0.94
N GLY A 101 -22.99 8.23 0.84
CA GLY A 101 -24.19 9.03 1.06
C GLY A 101 -24.43 9.49 2.49
N TYR A 102 -23.48 9.30 3.41
CA TYR A 102 -23.60 9.83 4.78
C TYR A 102 -23.36 11.34 4.81
N ASN A 103 -24.18 12.07 5.55
CA ASN A 103 -24.03 13.51 5.77
C ASN A 103 -23.26 13.76 7.07
N ILE A 104 -21.96 14.00 6.95
CA ILE A 104 -20.97 14.15 8.04
C ILE A 104 -19.90 15.18 7.69
#